data_AF-A0A438DG65-F1
#
_entry.id   AF-A0A438DG65-F1
#
_cell.length_a   1.000
_cell.length_b   1.000
_cell.length_c   1.000
_cell.angle_alpha   90.00
_cell.angle_beta   90.00
_cell.angle_gamma   90.00
#
_symmetry.space_group_name_H-M   'P 1'
#
loop_
_entity.id
_entity.type
_entity.pdbx_description
1 polymer ?
#
loop_
_entity_poly.entity_id
_entity_poly.type
_entity_poly.pdbx_seq_one_letter_code
_entity_poly.pdbx_strand_id
1 'polypeptide(L)'
;MAMMKKKGDRLVFAYYVTGHGFGHATRVVEVVRHLIVAGHDVHVVTAAPDFVFTSEIQSPRLFIRKVLLDCGAVQADALTVDPLASLEMYSKTAVLPRASILATEVEWLKSIEADLVVSDVVPVVCQAAANAGISSVCVSNFSWDFIYAEYVMAAGYDHRFNCLAGDLYLFPSYMDDEIAQDYSHCKFLIRLPGYCPMPAFRAVIDVPLVVRRLHKSRAEVRKELGIADGVKLVIFNFGGQSVQQLIKTYIKGKEKLSHLIGPVVGKDDPWFVMWDEEDSQIMSWLWNSMQPEISRTCMFLSRAKEIWESVYHTYSKVRDATQMFELRQGFTVPKQSILSITEYCNVIRSLWLGLDQYQNLRMQCSIAATIHQEFIE
;
A
#
# COMPACT_ATOMS: atom_id res chain seq x y z
N MET A 1 -19.75 29.28 28.04
CA MET A 1 -18.84 28.41 28.82
C MET A 1 -19.25 26.98 28.54
N ALA A 2 -18.53 26.27 27.67
CA ALA A 2 -18.82 24.85 27.41
C ALA A 2 -18.51 24.06 28.68
N MET A 3 -19.49 23.31 29.17
CA MET A 3 -19.35 22.47 30.36
C MET A 3 -18.33 21.37 30.05
N MET A 4 -17.23 21.27 30.80
CA MET A 4 -16.23 20.21 30.59
C MET A 4 -16.87 18.84 30.88
N LYS A 5 -16.93 17.98 29.86
CA LYS A 5 -17.40 16.59 29.97
C LYS A 5 -16.50 15.80 30.93
N LYS A 6 -17.12 14.96 31.76
CA LYS A 6 -16.43 14.10 32.75
C LYS A 6 -16.01 12.78 32.12
N LYS A 7 -15.06 12.10 32.75
CA LYS A 7 -14.63 10.74 32.39
C LYS A 7 -15.85 9.79 32.47
N GLY A 8 -16.26 9.24 31.33
CA GLY A 8 -17.43 8.37 31.20
C GLY A 8 -18.60 9.00 30.42
N ASP A 9 -18.54 10.30 30.12
CA ASP A 9 -19.56 10.95 29.29
C ASP A 9 -19.44 10.51 27.81
N ARG A 10 -20.57 10.58 27.11
CA ARG A 10 -20.64 10.35 25.67
C ARG A 10 -19.85 11.46 24.94
N LEU A 11 -18.89 11.04 24.13
CA LEU A 11 -18.09 11.90 23.27
C LEU A 11 -18.49 11.71 21.81
N VAL A 12 -18.28 12.76 21.01
CA VAL A 12 -18.42 12.77 19.55
C VAL A 12 -17.04 12.88 18.94
N PHE A 13 -16.63 11.84 18.20
CA PHE A 13 -15.36 11.79 17.50
C PHE A 13 -15.55 12.10 16.02
N ALA A 14 -14.73 13.01 15.49
CA ALA A 14 -14.54 13.16 14.04
C ALA A 14 -13.28 12.39 13.63
N TYR A 15 -13.45 11.24 12.97
CA TYR A 15 -12.37 10.35 12.59
C TYR A 15 -12.08 10.46 11.09
N TYR A 16 -10.98 11.12 10.74
CA TYR A 16 -10.56 11.32 9.35
C TYR A 16 -9.64 10.21 8.90
N VAL A 17 -9.90 9.69 7.70
CA VAL A 17 -9.13 8.60 7.08
C VAL A 17 -8.48 9.11 5.81
N THR A 18 -7.17 8.92 5.68
CA THR A 18 -6.45 9.20 4.42
C THR A 18 -7.11 8.48 3.24
N GLY A 19 -7.08 9.11 2.07
CA GLY A 19 -7.48 8.48 0.81
C GLY A 19 -6.58 7.34 0.35
N HIS A 20 -5.48 7.09 1.06
CA HIS A 20 -4.46 6.13 0.66
C HIS A 20 -4.84 4.67 0.95
N GLY A 21 -5.59 4.07 0.03
CA GLY A 21 -5.82 2.62 -0.01
C GLY A 21 -6.67 2.04 1.13
N PHE A 22 -7.01 0.75 1.00
CA PHE A 22 -7.92 0.07 1.94
C PHE A 22 -7.28 -0.31 3.28
N GLY A 23 -5.94 -0.41 3.34
CA GLY A 23 -5.23 -0.78 4.58
C GLY A 23 -5.52 0.18 5.72
N HIS A 24 -5.52 1.48 5.42
CA HIS A 24 -5.87 2.57 6.34
C HIS A 24 -7.30 2.44 6.86
N ALA A 25 -8.28 2.33 5.95
CA ALA A 25 -9.68 2.17 6.32
C ALA A 25 -9.90 0.94 7.21
N THR A 26 -9.33 -0.23 6.86
CA THR A 26 -9.52 -1.47 7.64
C THR A 26 -8.92 -1.40 9.04
N ARG A 27 -7.83 -0.65 9.22
CA ARG A 27 -7.24 -0.37 10.54
C ARG A 27 -8.15 0.54 11.37
N VAL A 28 -8.67 1.60 10.74
CA VAL A 28 -9.56 2.56 11.40
C VAL A 28 -10.86 1.90 11.85
N VAL A 29 -11.41 0.97 11.07
CA VAL A 29 -12.61 0.18 11.44
C VAL A 29 -12.50 -0.40 12.85
N GLU A 30 -11.35 -1.00 13.20
CA GLU A 30 -11.19 -1.57 14.55
C GLU A 30 -11.21 -0.52 15.65
N VAL A 31 -10.57 0.64 15.44
CA VAL A 31 -10.57 1.72 16.44
C VAL A 31 -11.99 2.28 16.60
N VAL A 32 -12.66 2.58 15.48
CA VAL A 32 -14.03 3.11 15.46
C VAL A 32 -15.01 2.16 16.14
N ARG A 33 -14.88 0.85 15.87
CA ARG A 33 -15.71 -0.19 16.52
C ARG A 33 -15.58 -0.14 18.04
N HIS A 34 -14.35 -0.02 18.57
CA HIS A 34 -14.14 0.05 20.02
C HIS A 34 -14.64 1.35 20.64
N LEU A 35 -14.51 2.49 19.95
CA LEU A 35 -15.09 3.77 20.41
C LEU A 35 -16.62 3.69 20.50
N ILE A 36 -17.27 3.08 19.51
CA ILE A 36 -18.72 2.90 19.49
C ILE A 36 -19.17 1.93 20.60
N VAL A 37 -18.46 0.81 20.79
CA VAL A 37 -18.73 -0.14 21.88
C VAL A 37 -18.56 0.51 23.26
N ALA A 38 -17.65 1.47 23.39
CA ALA A 38 -17.48 2.28 24.59
C ALA A 38 -18.61 3.32 24.81
N GLY A 39 -19.59 3.42 23.90
CA GLY A 39 -20.76 4.27 24.03
C GLY A 39 -20.63 5.66 23.38
N HIS A 40 -19.62 5.87 22.54
CA HIS A 40 -19.37 7.13 21.87
C HIS A 40 -19.98 7.18 20.46
N ASP A 41 -20.11 8.38 19.92
CA ASP A 41 -20.50 8.61 18.53
C ASP A 41 -19.26 8.85 17.68
N VAL A 42 -19.24 8.31 16.48
CA VAL A 42 -18.09 8.45 15.58
C VAL A 42 -18.56 8.83 14.19
N HIS A 43 -18.11 10.00 13.74
CA HIS A 43 -18.25 10.50 12.39
C HIS A 43 -16.97 10.17 11.61
N VAL A 44 -17.02 9.14 10.78
CA VAL A 44 -15.92 8.75 9.90
C VAL A 44 -15.97 9.60 8.62
N VAL A 45 -14.89 10.34 8.37
CA VAL A 45 -14.70 11.12 7.14
C VAL A 45 -13.69 10.37 6.26
N THR A 46 -14.13 9.89 5.10
CA THR A 46 -13.32 8.99 4.26
C THR A 46 -13.78 8.98 2.81
N ALA A 47 -12.85 8.65 1.89
CA ALA A 47 -13.16 8.31 0.51
C ALA A 47 -13.40 6.80 0.29
N ALA A 48 -13.05 5.94 1.24
CA ALA A 48 -13.24 4.49 1.13
C ALA A 48 -14.74 4.14 1.08
N PRO A 49 -15.19 3.14 0.30
CA PRO A 49 -16.59 2.68 0.25
C PRO A 49 -17.22 2.40 1.64
N ASP A 50 -18.53 2.66 1.78
CA ASP A 50 -19.26 2.47 3.06
C ASP A 50 -19.15 1.04 3.60
N PHE A 51 -19.17 0.05 2.72
CA PHE A 51 -19.16 -1.37 3.11
C PHE A 51 -17.92 -1.75 3.93
N VAL A 52 -16.81 -1.02 3.80
CA VAL A 52 -15.59 -1.26 4.59
C VAL A 52 -15.86 -1.09 6.08
N PHE A 53 -16.75 -0.17 6.44
CA PHE A 53 -17.14 0.11 7.82
C PHE A 53 -18.42 -0.64 8.21
N THR A 54 -19.43 -0.65 7.33
CA THR A 54 -20.75 -1.20 7.68
C THR A 54 -20.80 -2.73 7.68
N SER A 55 -19.82 -3.44 7.09
CA SER A 55 -19.71 -4.89 7.23
C SER A 55 -19.38 -5.33 8.65
N GLU A 56 -18.55 -4.54 9.36
CA GLU A 56 -18.05 -4.85 10.71
C GLU A 56 -18.77 -4.06 11.81
N ILE A 57 -19.38 -2.92 11.47
CA ILE A 57 -19.98 -1.99 12.44
C ILE A 57 -21.44 -1.72 12.07
N GLN A 58 -22.35 -2.40 12.75
CA GLN A 58 -23.78 -2.19 12.65
C GLN A 58 -24.27 -1.44 13.89
N SER A 59 -24.21 -0.10 13.84
CA SER A 59 -24.58 0.75 14.98
C SER A 59 -25.17 2.09 14.52
N PRO A 60 -26.23 2.61 15.18
CA PRO A 60 -26.76 3.94 14.90
C PRO A 60 -25.82 5.08 15.33
N ARG A 61 -24.67 4.76 15.96
CA ARG A 61 -23.64 5.71 16.39
C ARG A 61 -22.50 5.87 15.40
N LEU A 62 -22.54 5.12 14.30
CA LEU A 62 -21.61 5.28 13.19
C LEU A 62 -22.24 6.22 12.16
N PHE A 63 -21.54 7.31 11.87
CA PHE A 63 -21.89 8.24 10.80
C PHE A 63 -20.76 8.26 9.79
N ILE A 64 -21.07 8.18 8.49
CA ILE A 64 -20.07 8.21 7.43
C ILE A 64 -20.29 9.44 6.57
N ARG A 65 -19.23 10.24 6.38
CA ARG A 65 -19.20 11.42 5.52
C ARG A 65 -18.16 11.19 4.40
N LYS A 66 -18.63 11.21 3.15
CA LYS A 66 -17.79 11.00 1.96
C LYS A 66 -17.08 12.26 1.54
N VAL A 67 -15.81 12.39 1.92
CA VAL A 67 -14.93 13.49 1.51
C VAL A 67 -13.51 12.96 1.37
N LEU A 68 -12.83 13.39 0.31
CA LEU A 68 -11.40 13.17 0.09
C LEU A 68 -10.67 14.46 0.46
N LEU A 69 -9.93 14.45 1.57
CA LEU A 69 -9.15 15.60 2.06
C LEU A 69 -7.64 15.40 1.93
N ASP A 70 -7.24 14.22 1.51
CA ASP A 70 -5.86 13.80 1.24
C ASP A 70 -5.93 12.63 0.25
N CYS A 71 -5.05 12.64 -0.75
CA CYS A 71 -5.00 11.61 -1.79
C CYS A 71 -3.94 10.54 -1.50
N GLY A 72 -2.99 10.80 -0.60
CA GLY A 72 -1.81 9.97 -0.40
C GLY A 72 -0.96 9.81 -1.66
N ALA A 73 -0.38 8.62 -1.84
CA ALA A 73 0.44 8.32 -3.01
C ALA A 73 -0.41 7.83 -4.19
N VAL A 74 -0.18 8.42 -5.37
CA VAL A 74 -0.70 7.93 -6.65
C VAL A 74 0.08 6.68 -7.01
N GLN A 75 -0.64 5.58 -7.01
CA GLN A 75 -0.10 4.24 -7.24
C GLN A 75 -0.66 3.67 -8.52
N ALA A 76 0.22 3.19 -9.41
CA ALA A 76 -0.19 2.43 -10.59
C ALA A 76 -0.58 0.99 -10.20
N ASP A 77 0.05 0.47 -9.15
CA ASP A 77 -0.17 -0.84 -8.56
C ASP A 77 0.19 -0.79 -7.06
N ALA A 78 0.05 -1.92 -6.35
CA ALA A 78 0.26 -1.98 -4.90
C ALA A 78 1.67 -1.55 -4.43
N LEU A 79 2.65 -1.37 -5.33
CA LEU A 79 4.07 -1.19 -5.02
C LEU A 79 4.77 -0.10 -5.85
N THR A 80 4.19 0.33 -6.97
CA THR A 80 4.72 1.42 -7.80
C THR A 80 4.00 2.72 -7.49
N VAL A 81 4.72 3.66 -6.87
CA VAL A 81 4.27 5.04 -6.66
C VAL A 81 4.83 5.92 -7.77
N ASP A 82 4.00 6.82 -8.30
CA ASP A 82 4.44 7.94 -9.12
C ASP A 82 4.59 9.19 -8.23
N PRO A 83 5.82 9.61 -7.88
CA PRO A 83 6.05 10.74 -6.99
C PRO A 83 5.48 12.05 -7.54
N LEU A 84 5.66 12.32 -8.83
CA LEU A 84 5.21 13.56 -9.46
C LEU A 84 3.69 13.62 -9.53
N ALA A 85 3.04 12.53 -9.95
CA ALA A 85 1.59 12.47 -9.96
C ALA A 85 1.01 12.55 -8.54
N SER A 86 1.69 11.99 -7.53
CA SER A 86 1.30 12.10 -6.12
C SER A 86 1.31 13.56 -5.65
N LEU A 87 2.38 14.30 -5.93
CA LEU A 87 2.49 15.72 -5.59
C LEU A 87 1.43 16.56 -6.33
N GLU A 88 1.20 16.27 -7.62
CA GLU A 88 0.20 17.00 -8.42
C GLU A 88 -1.22 16.74 -7.90
N MET A 89 -1.53 15.48 -7.56
CA MET A 89 -2.80 15.11 -6.99
C MET A 89 -3.00 15.78 -5.63
N TYR A 90 -2.00 15.74 -4.74
CA TYR A 90 -2.11 16.37 -3.43
C TYR A 90 -2.29 17.88 -3.55
N SER A 91 -1.59 18.52 -4.49
CA SER A 91 -1.76 19.95 -4.78
C SER A 91 -3.21 20.27 -5.15
N LYS A 92 -3.82 19.48 -6.05
CA LYS A 92 -5.24 19.65 -6.46
C LYS A 92 -6.23 19.33 -5.34
N THR A 93 -5.94 18.33 -4.52
CA THR A 93 -6.87 17.83 -3.48
C THR A 93 -6.83 18.69 -2.21
N ALA A 94 -5.65 19.11 -1.76
CA ALA A 94 -5.47 19.70 -0.44
C ALA A 94 -4.87 21.11 -0.46
N VAL A 95 -3.93 21.42 -1.37
CA VAL A 95 -3.21 22.70 -1.38
C VAL A 95 -4.04 23.81 -2.04
N LEU A 96 -4.48 23.61 -3.30
CA LEU A 96 -5.25 24.62 -4.05
C LEU A 96 -6.60 24.97 -3.37
N PRO A 97 -7.42 23.99 -2.92
CA PRO A 97 -8.68 24.29 -2.24
C PRO A 97 -8.55 24.53 -0.73
N ARG A 98 -7.33 24.62 -0.17
CA ARG A 98 -7.05 24.61 1.28
C ARG A 98 -7.94 25.54 2.10
N ALA A 99 -8.06 26.80 1.69
CA ALA A 99 -8.85 27.79 2.43
C ALA A 99 -10.34 27.40 2.53
N SER A 100 -10.89 26.85 1.44
CA SER A 100 -12.27 26.35 1.40
C SER A 100 -12.44 25.10 2.25
N ILE A 101 -11.48 24.17 2.20
CA ILE A 101 -11.45 22.98 3.06
C ILE A 101 -11.46 23.38 4.53
N LEU A 102 -10.55 24.26 4.96
CA LEU A 102 -10.46 24.69 6.35
C LEU A 102 -11.76 25.35 6.83
N ALA A 103 -12.35 26.23 6.03
CA ALA A 103 -13.62 26.88 6.38
C ALA A 103 -14.75 25.84 6.55
N THR A 104 -14.88 24.94 5.57
CA THR A 104 -15.91 23.88 5.56
C THR A 104 -15.75 22.93 6.74
N GLU A 105 -14.53 22.48 7.02
CA GLU A 105 -14.26 21.53 8.10
C GLU A 105 -14.42 22.18 9.48
N VAL A 106 -14.04 23.45 9.65
CA VAL A 106 -14.28 24.17 10.92
C VAL A 106 -15.78 24.31 11.20
N GLU A 107 -16.57 24.66 10.20
CA GLU A 107 -18.03 24.76 10.34
C GLU A 107 -18.66 23.39 10.64
N TRP A 108 -18.23 22.35 9.91
CA TRP A 108 -18.75 21.00 10.10
C TRP A 108 -18.39 20.42 11.48
N LEU A 109 -17.14 20.56 11.92
CA LEU A 109 -16.71 20.10 13.26
C LEU A 109 -17.51 20.76 14.38
N LYS A 110 -17.85 22.04 14.23
CA LYS A 110 -18.70 22.77 15.19
C LYS A 110 -20.15 22.30 15.13
N SER A 111 -20.69 22.03 13.94
CA SER A 111 -22.09 21.63 13.78
C SER A 111 -22.39 20.24 14.36
N ILE A 112 -21.42 19.34 14.34
CA ILE A 112 -21.53 18.02 15.01
C ILE A 112 -21.13 18.06 16.49
N GLU A 113 -20.75 19.23 17.03
CA GLU A 113 -20.26 19.39 18.39
C GLU A 113 -19.11 18.41 18.73
N ALA A 114 -18.14 18.26 17.82
CA ALA A 114 -17.05 17.30 17.97
C ALA A 114 -16.20 17.60 19.23
N ASP A 115 -15.98 16.57 20.05
CA ASP A 115 -15.14 16.67 21.25
C ASP A 115 -13.67 16.40 20.94
N LEU A 116 -13.39 15.54 19.96
CA LEU A 116 -12.04 15.17 19.55
C LEU A 116 -11.98 14.87 18.05
N VAL A 117 -10.95 15.40 17.40
CA VAL A 117 -10.57 15.03 16.04
C VAL A 117 -9.52 13.93 16.10
N VAL A 118 -9.75 12.83 15.40
CA VAL A 118 -8.76 11.76 15.22
C VAL A 118 -8.39 11.72 13.74
N SER A 119 -7.10 11.77 13.45
CA SER A 119 -6.60 11.72 12.08
C SER A 119 -5.77 10.47 11.85
N ASP A 120 -6.18 9.63 10.91
CA ASP A 120 -5.34 8.64 10.27
C ASP A 120 -4.50 9.34 9.18
N VAL A 121 -3.66 10.26 9.65
CA VAL A 121 -2.68 11.08 8.93
C VAL A 121 -3.19 11.93 7.76
N VAL A 122 -4.46 12.32 7.75
CA VAL A 122 -4.92 13.46 6.97
C VAL A 122 -4.30 14.75 7.57
N PRO A 123 -3.49 15.55 6.84
CA PRO A 123 -2.79 16.69 7.45
C PRO A 123 -3.73 17.84 7.82
N VAL A 124 -4.46 18.38 6.83
CA VAL A 124 -5.25 19.63 6.93
C VAL A 124 -6.26 19.65 8.08
N VAL A 125 -6.69 18.48 8.55
CA VAL A 125 -7.68 18.35 9.63
C VAL A 125 -7.10 18.69 11.00
N CYS A 126 -5.77 18.58 11.19
CA CYS A 126 -5.12 19.02 12.42
C CYS A 126 -5.22 20.54 12.57
N GLN A 127 -5.01 21.28 11.48
CA GLN A 127 -5.22 22.73 11.44
C GLN A 127 -6.70 23.10 11.53
N ALA A 128 -7.60 22.37 10.85
CA ALA A 128 -9.04 22.59 10.97
C ALA A 128 -9.53 22.43 12.41
N ALA A 129 -9.06 21.39 13.12
CA ALA A 129 -9.36 21.17 14.52
C ALA A 129 -8.88 22.34 15.40
N ALA A 130 -7.64 22.80 15.19
CA ALA A 130 -7.09 23.95 15.91
C ALA A 130 -7.92 25.22 15.68
N ASN A 131 -8.30 25.49 14.43
CA ASN A 131 -9.15 26.62 14.06
C ASN A 131 -10.57 26.53 14.65
N ALA A 132 -11.06 25.30 14.86
CA ALA A 132 -12.32 25.04 15.53
C ALA A 132 -12.23 25.11 17.07
N GLY A 133 -11.02 25.17 17.64
CA GLY A 133 -10.79 25.12 19.08
C GLY A 133 -10.92 23.71 19.67
N ILE A 134 -10.76 22.67 18.85
CA ILE A 134 -10.93 21.25 19.21
C ILE A 134 -9.56 20.57 19.24
N SER A 135 -9.32 19.70 20.21
CA SER A 135 -8.08 18.91 20.25
C SER A 135 -8.06 17.87 19.13
N SER A 136 -6.90 17.69 18.49
CA SER A 136 -6.67 16.62 17.52
C SER A 136 -5.59 15.64 18.00
N VAL A 137 -5.74 14.38 17.60
CA VAL A 137 -4.74 13.30 17.79
C VAL A 137 -4.53 12.58 16.46
N CYS A 138 -3.31 12.14 16.18
CA CYS A 138 -2.99 11.37 14.97
C CYS A 138 -2.76 9.90 15.32
N VAL A 139 -3.09 8.99 14.41
CA VAL A 139 -2.83 7.55 14.55
C VAL A 139 -2.15 7.06 13.27
N SER A 140 -0.86 6.72 13.30
CA SER A 140 -0.16 6.19 12.13
C SER A 140 1.23 5.65 12.47
N ASN A 141 1.82 4.95 11.52
CA ASN A 141 3.24 4.58 11.50
C ASN A 141 4.06 5.48 10.53
N PHE A 142 3.44 6.29 9.69
CA PHE A 142 4.16 7.24 8.82
C PHE A 142 3.45 8.59 8.75
N SER A 143 4.12 9.59 8.20
CA SER A 143 3.55 10.91 7.93
C SER A 143 3.80 11.38 6.50
N TRP A 144 2.88 12.16 5.93
CA TRP A 144 2.97 12.58 4.53
C TRP A 144 4.08 13.61 4.29
N ASP A 145 4.47 14.42 5.28
CA ASP A 145 5.63 15.33 5.18
C ASP A 145 6.90 14.53 4.92
N PHE A 146 7.11 13.43 5.65
CA PHE A 146 8.26 12.56 5.45
C PHE A 146 8.26 11.90 4.07
N ILE A 147 7.10 11.39 3.62
CA ILE A 147 6.99 10.71 2.33
C ILE A 147 7.15 11.70 1.16
N TYR A 148 6.48 12.85 1.23
CA TYR A 148 6.50 13.82 0.15
C TYR A 148 7.79 14.62 0.08
N ALA A 149 8.52 14.82 1.19
CA ALA A 149 9.87 15.38 1.15
C ALA A 149 10.79 14.58 0.21
N GLU A 150 10.74 13.25 0.29
CA GLU A 150 11.48 12.38 -0.63
C GLU A 150 11.00 12.52 -2.09
N TYR A 151 9.70 12.74 -2.31
CA TYR A 151 9.16 12.92 -3.66
C TYR A 151 9.60 14.25 -4.28
N VAL A 152 9.61 15.33 -3.50
CA VAL A 152 10.11 16.65 -3.89
C VAL A 152 11.60 16.57 -4.24
N MET A 153 12.38 15.90 -3.40
CA MET A 153 13.82 15.67 -3.64
C MET A 153 14.06 14.83 -4.91
N ALA A 154 13.33 13.72 -5.09
CA ALA A 154 13.46 12.84 -6.25
C ALA A 154 13.06 13.54 -7.57
N ALA A 155 12.14 14.51 -7.51
CA ALA A 155 11.75 15.34 -8.63
C ALA A 155 12.78 16.42 -9.01
N GLY A 156 13.88 16.55 -8.26
CA GLY A 156 14.97 17.49 -8.56
C GLY A 156 14.77 18.90 -8.02
N TYR A 157 13.82 19.10 -7.10
CA TYR A 157 13.61 20.38 -6.43
C TYR A 157 14.44 20.43 -5.14
N ASP A 158 15.67 20.96 -5.19
CA ASP A 158 16.46 21.25 -3.99
C ASP A 158 15.96 22.58 -3.37
N HIS A 159 15.57 22.55 -2.09
CA HIS A 159 15.17 23.74 -1.33
C HIS A 159 16.24 24.86 -1.33
N ARG A 160 17.49 24.57 -1.72
CA ARG A 160 18.60 25.53 -1.74
C ARG A 160 18.81 26.29 -3.05
N PHE A 161 18.11 25.95 -4.14
CA PHE A 161 18.34 26.56 -5.46
C PHE A 161 17.05 26.93 -6.18
N ASN A 162 16.31 27.92 -5.69
CA ASN A 162 15.22 28.53 -6.46
C ASN A 162 15.25 30.07 -6.36
N CYS A 163 16.29 30.66 -6.96
CA CYS A 163 16.37 32.11 -7.21
C CYS A 163 16.45 32.45 -8.71
N LEU A 164 16.48 31.45 -9.61
CA LEU A 164 16.83 31.65 -11.03
C LEU A 164 16.05 30.71 -11.96
N ALA A 165 14.72 30.73 -11.91
CA ALA A 165 13.90 30.23 -13.03
C ALA A 165 12.53 30.92 -12.97
N GLY A 166 12.38 31.98 -13.77
CA GLY A 166 11.21 32.85 -13.76
C GLY A 166 9.92 32.26 -14.35
N ASP A 167 9.86 30.98 -14.73
CA ASP A 167 8.73 30.45 -15.53
C ASP A 167 8.42 28.94 -15.32
N LEU A 168 8.45 28.39 -14.09
CA LEU A 168 7.87 27.05 -13.86
C LEU A 168 7.14 26.90 -12.51
N TYR A 169 5.94 27.47 -12.47
CA TYR A 169 4.90 27.23 -11.46
C TYR A 169 4.32 25.82 -11.60
N LEU A 170 4.81 24.81 -10.89
CA LEU A 170 4.03 23.56 -10.79
C LEU A 170 4.05 22.88 -9.41
N PHE A 171 5.02 23.12 -8.54
CA PHE A 171 5.00 22.56 -7.19
C PHE A 171 5.51 23.55 -6.15
N PRO A 172 4.72 23.85 -5.11
CA PRO A 172 5.20 24.71 -4.05
C PRO A 172 6.28 23.98 -3.23
N SER A 173 7.47 24.56 -3.16
CA SER A 173 8.61 24.11 -2.33
C SER A 173 8.36 24.16 -0.82
N TYR A 174 7.09 24.29 -0.41
CA TYR A 174 6.60 24.44 0.96
C TYR A 174 5.52 23.41 1.32
N MET A 175 5.25 22.42 0.45
CA MET A 175 4.14 21.49 0.64
C MET A 175 4.37 20.54 1.83
N ASP A 176 5.57 19.98 1.95
CA ASP A 176 6.00 19.18 3.08
C ASP A 176 6.09 20.02 4.36
N ASP A 177 6.57 21.26 4.29
CA ASP A 177 6.53 22.22 5.40
C ASP A 177 5.10 22.52 5.87
N GLU A 178 4.15 22.69 4.95
CA GLU A 178 2.74 22.93 5.25
C GLU A 178 2.12 21.70 5.94
N ILE A 179 2.43 20.50 5.46
CA ILE A 179 1.97 19.25 6.08
C ILE A 179 2.57 19.08 7.48
N ALA A 180 3.86 19.36 7.66
CA ALA A 180 4.51 19.33 8.95
C ALA A 180 3.92 20.37 9.90
N GLN A 181 3.59 21.57 9.41
CA GLN A 181 2.91 22.60 10.18
C GLN A 181 1.52 22.13 10.62
N ASP A 182 0.74 21.54 9.72
CA ASP A 182 -0.56 20.97 10.04
C ASP A 182 -0.46 19.93 11.15
N TYR A 183 0.43 18.94 11.00
CA TYR A 183 0.66 17.93 12.03
C TYR A 183 1.16 18.51 13.35
N SER A 184 1.85 19.65 13.35
CA SER A 184 2.31 20.31 14.58
C SER A 184 1.17 20.82 15.49
N HIS A 185 -0.03 20.99 14.94
CA HIS A 185 -1.25 21.31 15.70
C HIS A 185 -1.83 20.10 16.44
N CYS A 186 -1.37 18.89 16.12
CA CYS A 186 -1.78 17.67 16.78
C CYS A 186 -1.25 17.60 18.23
N LYS A 187 -2.13 17.19 19.16
CA LYS A 187 -1.78 17.11 20.58
C LYS A 187 -0.75 16.02 20.87
N PHE A 188 -0.93 14.86 20.25
CA PHE A 188 0.03 13.76 20.27
C PHE A 188 -0.26 12.76 19.14
N LEU A 189 0.78 12.05 18.72
CA LEU A 189 0.70 10.92 17.82
C LEU A 189 0.59 9.62 18.62
N ILE A 190 -0.42 8.80 18.29
CA ILE A 190 -0.47 7.38 18.63
C ILE A 190 0.30 6.64 17.53
N ARG A 191 1.54 6.25 17.82
CA ARG A 191 2.47 5.72 16.83
C ARG A 191 2.42 4.20 16.78
N LEU A 192 2.21 3.68 15.58
CA LEU A 192 2.09 2.25 15.31
C LEU A 192 3.45 1.64 14.93
N PRO A 193 3.66 0.33 15.12
CA PRO A 193 4.93 -0.33 14.78
C PRO A 193 5.28 -0.23 13.28
N GLY A 194 6.59 -0.30 12.98
CA GLY A 194 7.10 -0.14 11.61
C GLY A 194 7.09 1.31 11.15
N TYR A 195 7.42 2.24 12.05
CA TYR A 195 7.27 3.67 11.80
C TYR A 195 8.48 4.34 11.15
N CYS A 196 8.24 5.39 10.36
CA CYS A 196 9.28 6.31 9.88
C CYS A 196 9.52 7.47 10.88
N PRO A 197 10.60 8.26 10.72
CA PRO A 197 10.76 9.51 11.45
C PRO A 197 9.58 10.46 11.17
N MET A 198 8.99 11.02 12.23
CA MET A 198 7.87 11.95 12.13
C MET A 198 8.09 13.16 13.07
N PRO A 199 9.04 14.05 12.75
CA PRO A 199 9.48 15.13 13.64
C PRO A 199 8.43 16.23 13.87
N ALA A 200 7.41 16.31 13.01
CA ALA A 200 6.30 17.24 13.17
C ALA A 200 5.49 17.03 14.46
N PHE A 201 5.47 15.79 15.00
CA PHE A 201 4.75 15.46 16.22
C PHE A 201 5.62 15.64 17.47
N ARG A 202 5.25 16.58 18.34
CA ARG A 202 5.99 16.90 19.56
C ARG A 202 5.83 15.88 20.69
N ALA A 203 4.70 15.18 20.71
CA ALA A 203 4.38 14.17 21.71
C ALA A 203 3.94 12.88 21.02
N VAL A 204 4.48 11.76 21.48
CA VAL A 204 4.28 10.45 20.85
C VAL A 204 3.97 9.41 21.92
N ILE A 205 2.97 8.58 21.65
CA ILE A 205 2.59 7.42 22.45
C ILE A 205 2.70 6.19 21.55
N ASP A 206 3.68 5.35 21.81
CA ASP A 206 3.84 4.08 21.09
C ASP A 206 2.79 3.07 21.57
N VAL A 207 2.12 2.42 20.62
CA VAL A 207 1.09 1.40 20.89
C VAL A 207 1.36 0.14 20.06
N PRO A 208 0.84 -1.03 20.46
CA PRO A 208 0.92 -2.23 19.62
C PRO A 208 0.13 -2.08 18.32
N LEU A 209 0.32 -3.03 17.40
CA LEU A 209 -0.46 -3.09 16.16
C LEU A 209 -1.97 -3.13 16.46
N VAL A 210 -2.72 -2.31 15.74
CA VAL A 210 -4.18 -2.42 15.68
C VAL A 210 -4.52 -3.54 14.71
N VAL A 211 -5.03 -4.64 15.25
CA VAL A 211 -5.42 -5.83 14.49
C VAL A 211 -6.86 -6.19 14.81
N ARG A 212 -7.51 -6.85 13.84
CA ARG A 212 -8.85 -7.40 14.07
C ARG A 212 -8.80 -8.51 15.10
N ARG A 213 -9.86 -8.63 15.88
CA ARG A 213 -10.01 -9.76 16.80
C ARG A 213 -10.12 -11.05 16.00
N LEU A 214 -9.43 -12.10 16.44
CA LEU A 214 -9.61 -13.43 15.86
C LEU A 214 -11.03 -13.92 16.16
N HIS A 215 -11.79 -14.24 15.11
CA HIS A 215 -13.15 -14.79 15.23
C HIS A 215 -13.18 -16.31 15.26
N LYS A 216 -12.08 -16.97 14.85
CA LYS A 216 -11.94 -18.43 14.84
C LYS A 216 -10.64 -18.83 15.52
N SER A 217 -10.71 -19.91 16.28
CA SER A 217 -9.53 -20.56 16.84
C SER A 217 -8.72 -21.26 15.75
N ARG A 218 -7.44 -21.52 16.06
CA ARG A 218 -6.57 -22.31 15.18
C ARG A 218 -7.18 -23.68 14.84
N ALA A 219 -7.86 -24.33 15.78
CA ALA A 219 -8.48 -25.64 15.57
C ALA A 219 -9.64 -25.58 14.59
N GLU A 220 -10.49 -24.56 14.70
CA GLU A 220 -11.63 -24.36 13.79
C GLU A 220 -11.16 -24.08 12.36
N VAL A 221 -10.19 -23.17 12.19
CA VAL A 221 -9.63 -22.86 10.86
C VAL A 221 -9.00 -24.11 10.23
N ARG A 222 -8.28 -24.92 11.00
CA ARG A 222 -7.68 -26.16 10.50
C ARG A 222 -8.72 -27.19 10.09
N LYS A 223 -9.77 -27.36 10.90
CA LYS A 223 -10.88 -28.25 10.60
C LYS A 223 -11.59 -27.84 9.30
N GLU A 224 -11.87 -26.56 9.12
CA GLU A 224 -12.51 -26.02 7.92
C GLU A 224 -11.64 -26.19 6.67
N LEU A 225 -10.34 -26.02 6.79
CA LEU A 225 -9.39 -26.20 5.69
C LEU A 225 -9.00 -27.68 5.46
N GLY A 226 -9.54 -28.63 6.24
CA GLY A 226 -9.23 -30.05 6.12
C GLY A 226 -7.80 -30.43 6.55
N ILE A 227 -7.19 -29.65 7.45
CA ILE A 227 -5.79 -29.79 7.85
C ILE A 227 -5.71 -30.51 9.21
N ALA A 228 -5.18 -31.74 9.21
CA ALA A 228 -4.99 -32.54 10.43
C ALA A 228 -4.06 -31.88 11.45
N ASP A 229 -4.25 -32.12 12.75
CA ASP A 229 -3.38 -31.58 13.80
C ASP A 229 -1.92 -32.04 13.66
N GLY A 230 -0.97 -31.16 14.00
CA GLY A 230 0.47 -31.43 13.88
C GLY A 230 1.08 -31.22 12.49
N VAL A 231 0.27 -31.10 11.43
CA VAL A 231 0.77 -30.77 10.07
C VAL A 231 1.34 -29.35 10.05
N LYS A 232 2.62 -29.22 9.68
CA LYS A 232 3.27 -27.94 9.42
C LYS A 232 2.68 -27.32 8.16
N LEU A 233 2.23 -26.06 8.27
CA LEU A 233 1.71 -25.30 7.15
C LEU A 233 2.71 -24.23 6.76
N VAL A 234 2.98 -24.14 5.46
CA VAL A 234 3.63 -22.97 4.87
C VAL A 234 2.53 -22.13 4.25
N ILE A 235 2.31 -20.94 4.81
CA ILE A 235 1.36 -19.98 4.26
C ILE A 235 2.15 -19.09 3.32
N PHE A 236 1.89 -19.20 2.03
CA PHE A 236 2.39 -18.26 1.05
C PHE A 236 1.47 -17.05 1.02
N ASN A 237 1.83 -16.02 1.81
CA ASN A 237 1.16 -14.74 1.77
C ASN A 237 1.94 -13.80 0.84
N PHE A 238 1.50 -13.69 -0.41
CA PHE A 238 2.08 -12.76 -1.36
C PHE A 238 1.41 -11.39 -1.14
N GLY A 239 1.91 -10.64 -0.15
CA GLY A 239 1.70 -9.19 -0.15
C GLY A 239 2.44 -8.65 -1.36
N GLY A 240 1.77 -8.60 -2.50
CA GLY A 240 2.34 -8.36 -3.83
C GLY A 240 3.76 -8.94 -3.99
N GLN A 241 3.95 -10.21 -4.35
CA GLN A 241 5.23 -10.76 -4.89
C GLN A 241 4.95 -11.73 -6.07
N SER A 242 5.85 -11.80 -7.08
CA SER A 242 5.50 -12.21 -8.45
C SER A 242 5.40 -13.73 -8.61
N VAL A 243 4.17 -14.22 -8.66
CA VAL A 243 3.75 -15.61 -8.99
C VAL A 243 4.33 -16.12 -10.33
N GLN A 244 4.91 -15.23 -11.13
CA GLN A 244 5.31 -15.47 -12.51
C GLN A 244 6.46 -16.46 -12.70
N GLN A 245 7.52 -16.38 -11.88
CA GLN A 245 8.70 -17.22 -12.08
C GLN A 245 8.39 -18.70 -11.79
N LEU A 246 7.50 -18.98 -10.85
CA LEU A 246 7.06 -20.33 -10.51
C LEU A 246 6.24 -20.96 -11.64
N ILE A 247 5.29 -20.21 -12.20
CA ILE A 247 4.48 -20.67 -13.33
C ILE A 247 5.36 -20.92 -14.57
N LYS A 248 6.30 -19.99 -14.88
CA LYS A 248 7.25 -20.17 -15.99
C LYS A 248 8.13 -21.40 -15.81
N THR A 249 8.67 -21.63 -14.61
CA THR A 249 9.52 -22.81 -14.34
C THR A 249 8.74 -24.11 -14.44
N TYR A 250 7.51 -24.17 -13.92
CA TYR A 250 6.66 -25.36 -14.03
C TYR A 250 6.35 -25.70 -15.48
N ILE A 251 5.91 -24.70 -16.27
CA ILE A 251 5.57 -24.89 -17.69
C ILE A 251 6.82 -25.18 -18.52
N LYS A 252 7.97 -24.58 -18.20
CA LYS A 252 9.27 -24.90 -18.81
C LYS A 252 9.70 -26.34 -18.52
N GLY A 253 9.49 -26.84 -17.31
CA GLY A 253 9.74 -28.24 -16.95
C GLY A 253 8.80 -29.24 -17.65
N LYS A 254 7.74 -28.75 -18.30
CA LYS A 254 6.85 -29.53 -19.18
C LYS A 254 7.15 -29.30 -20.67
N GLU A 255 8.25 -28.61 -20.99
CA GLU A 255 8.67 -28.29 -22.36
C GLU A 255 7.66 -27.44 -23.16
N LYS A 256 6.76 -26.74 -22.45
CA LYS A 256 5.61 -26.03 -23.04
C LYS A 256 5.68 -24.51 -22.91
N LEU A 257 6.85 -23.96 -22.59
CA LEU A 257 7.00 -22.52 -22.34
C LEU A 257 6.69 -21.66 -23.57
N SER A 258 6.88 -22.20 -24.77
CA SER A 258 6.55 -21.54 -26.05
C SER A 258 5.08 -21.11 -26.15
N HIS A 259 4.15 -21.80 -25.48
CA HIS A 259 2.74 -21.41 -25.46
C HIS A 259 2.48 -20.11 -24.70
N LEU A 260 3.37 -19.69 -23.80
CA LEU A 260 3.21 -18.46 -23.02
C LEU A 260 3.95 -17.25 -23.61
N ILE A 261 5.12 -17.48 -24.23
CA ILE A 261 6.02 -16.40 -24.68
C ILE A 261 6.41 -16.48 -26.16
N GLY A 262 6.09 -17.60 -26.82
CA GLY A 262 6.40 -17.83 -28.22
C GLY A 262 5.35 -17.28 -29.19
N PRO A 263 5.59 -17.41 -30.50
CA PRO A 263 4.60 -17.08 -31.52
C PRO A 263 3.42 -18.07 -31.48
N VAL A 264 2.22 -17.57 -31.77
CA VAL A 264 1.02 -18.40 -31.90
C VAL A 264 1.09 -19.17 -33.22
N VAL A 265 0.79 -20.47 -33.18
CA VAL A 265 0.77 -21.32 -34.37
C VAL A 265 -0.47 -21.02 -35.22
N GLY A 266 -0.29 -20.88 -36.53
CA GLY A 266 -1.38 -20.60 -37.47
C GLY A 266 -2.27 -21.83 -37.68
N LYS A 267 -3.56 -21.61 -38.00
CA LYS A 267 -4.52 -22.71 -38.25
C LYS A 267 -4.17 -23.58 -39.46
N ASP A 268 -3.37 -23.04 -40.39
CA ASP A 268 -2.91 -23.73 -41.59
C ASP A 268 -1.67 -24.60 -41.33
N ASP A 269 -1.13 -24.60 -40.11
CA ASP A 269 0.01 -25.41 -39.72
C ASP A 269 -0.41 -26.88 -39.51
N PRO A 270 0.29 -27.86 -40.11
CA PRO A 270 0.00 -29.29 -39.93
C PRO A 270 -0.02 -29.76 -38.46
N TRP A 271 0.68 -29.05 -37.56
CA TRP A 271 0.78 -29.36 -36.14
C TRP A 271 -0.21 -28.57 -35.26
N PHE A 272 -1.09 -27.75 -35.87
CA PHE A 272 -2.01 -26.89 -35.13
C PHE A 272 -2.90 -27.67 -34.16
N VAL A 273 -3.43 -28.83 -34.55
CA VAL A 273 -4.33 -29.63 -33.70
C VAL A 273 -3.62 -30.10 -32.43
N MET A 274 -2.40 -30.62 -32.56
CA MET A 274 -1.61 -31.01 -31.39
C MET A 274 -1.25 -29.80 -30.54
N TRP A 275 -0.86 -28.69 -31.16
CA TRP A 275 -0.54 -27.45 -30.43
C TRP A 275 -1.76 -26.91 -29.65
N ASP A 276 -2.96 -26.94 -30.23
CA ASP A 276 -4.20 -26.44 -29.61
C ASP A 276 -4.65 -27.28 -28.40
N GLU A 277 -4.47 -28.60 -28.47
CA GLU A 277 -4.69 -29.51 -27.34
C GLU A 277 -3.73 -29.22 -26.18
N GLU A 278 -2.46 -28.96 -26.50
CA GLU A 278 -1.45 -28.59 -25.52
C GLU A 278 -1.71 -27.21 -24.91
N ASP A 279 -2.17 -26.24 -25.71
CA ASP A 279 -2.55 -24.90 -25.25
C ASP A 279 -3.73 -24.99 -24.28
N SER A 280 -4.76 -25.77 -24.62
CA SER A 280 -5.93 -26.02 -23.75
C SER A 280 -5.55 -26.63 -22.41
N GLN A 281 -4.57 -27.53 -22.39
CA GLN A 281 -4.05 -28.12 -21.16
C GLN A 281 -3.38 -27.06 -20.26
N ILE A 282 -2.62 -26.14 -20.85
CA ILE A 282 -1.96 -25.04 -20.12
C ILE A 282 -2.99 -24.03 -19.60
N MET A 283 -4.02 -23.72 -20.39
CA MET A 283 -5.13 -22.87 -19.95
C MET A 283 -5.81 -23.43 -18.69
N SER A 284 -6.07 -24.75 -18.68
CA SER A 284 -6.61 -25.45 -17.51
C SER A 284 -5.69 -25.32 -16.29
N TRP A 285 -4.37 -25.45 -16.45
CA TRP A 285 -3.41 -25.26 -15.35
C TRP A 285 -3.42 -23.83 -14.83
N LEU A 286 -3.48 -22.82 -15.71
CA LEU A 286 -3.55 -21.42 -15.32
C LEU A 286 -4.83 -21.14 -14.52
N TRP A 287 -6.00 -21.54 -15.02
CA TRP A 287 -7.28 -21.33 -14.33
C TRP A 287 -7.34 -21.98 -12.95
N ASN A 288 -6.82 -23.21 -12.82
CA ASN A 288 -6.80 -23.94 -11.55
C ASN A 288 -5.73 -23.44 -10.57
N SER A 289 -4.78 -22.63 -11.05
CA SER A 289 -3.73 -22.03 -10.21
C SER A 289 -4.09 -20.63 -9.71
N MET A 290 -5.25 -20.09 -10.10
CA MET A 290 -5.73 -18.76 -9.73
C MET A 290 -6.87 -18.84 -8.71
N GLN A 291 -7.05 -17.77 -7.92
CA GLN A 291 -8.28 -17.61 -7.13
C GLN A 291 -9.50 -17.55 -8.06
N PRO A 292 -10.67 -18.09 -7.67
CA PRO A 292 -11.86 -18.16 -8.51
C PRO A 292 -12.32 -16.80 -9.07
N GLU A 293 -12.05 -15.71 -8.36
CA GLU A 293 -12.36 -14.33 -8.74
C GLU A 293 -11.49 -13.86 -9.91
N ILE A 294 -10.19 -14.20 -9.89
CA ILE A 294 -9.21 -13.85 -10.95
C ILE A 294 -9.38 -14.79 -12.14
N SER A 295 -9.60 -16.08 -11.89
CA SER A 295 -9.83 -17.07 -12.94
C SER A 295 -11.04 -16.70 -13.81
N ARG A 296 -12.12 -16.18 -13.20
CA ARG A 296 -13.33 -15.72 -13.89
C ARG A 296 -13.08 -14.56 -14.88
N THR A 297 -12.14 -13.65 -14.60
CA THR A 297 -11.86 -12.54 -15.51
C THR A 297 -11.13 -12.98 -16.78
N CYS A 298 -10.46 -14.14 -16.75
CA CYS A 298 -9.67 -14.67 -17.85
C CYS A 298 -10.31 -15.91 -18.52
N MET A 299 -11.49 -16.35 -18.05
CA MET A 299 -12.15 -17.57 -18.54
C MET A 299 -12.62 -17.49 -20.00
N PHE A 300 -12.78 -16.27 -20.53
CA PHE A 300 -13.21 -16.02 -21.92
C PHE A 300 -12.04 -15.83 -22.89
N LEU A 301 -10.80 -15.83 -22.39
CA LEU A 301 -9.61 -15.75 -23.24
C LEU A 301 -9.38 -17.11 -23.89
N SER A 302 -9.02 -17.09 -25.17
CA SER A 302 -9.06 -18.29 -26.01
C SER A 302 -7.72 -19.01 -26.10
N ARG A 303 -6.67 -18.46 -25.47
CA ARG A 303 -5.30 -18.99 -25.52
C ARG A 303 -4.58 -18.86 -24.19
N ALA A 304 -3.68 -19.80 -23.90
CA ALA A 304 -2.81 -19.75 -22.72
C ALA A 304 -1.96 -18.47 -22.69
N LYS A 305 -1.46 -18.03 -23.85
CA LYS A 305 -0.71 -16.78 -24.01
C LYS A 305 -1.51 -15.55 -23.57
N GLU A 306 -2.78 -15.46 -23.98
CA GLU A 306 -3.65 -14.32 -23.66
C GLU A 306 -3.96 -14.28 -22.16
N ILE A 307 -4.25 -15.43 -21.56
CA ILE A 307 -4.44 -15.55 -20.10
C ILE A 307 -3.17 -15.12 -19.38
N TRP A 308 -2.03 -15.61 -19.83
CA TRP A 308 -0.73 -15.30 -19.26
C TRP A 308 -0.38 -13.82 -19.37
N GLU A 309 -0.55 -13.21 -20.54
CA GLU A 309 -0.29 -11.79 -20.77
C GLU A 309 -1.25 -10.91 -19.97
N SER A 310 -2.52 -11.27 -19.89
CA SER A 310 -3.51 -10.55 -19.07
C SER A 310 -3.10 -10.56 -17.59
N VAL A 311 -2.83 -11.74 -17.03
CA VAL A 311 -2.40 -11.87 -15.63
C VAL A 311 -1.03 -11.24 -15.42
N TYR A 312 -0.12 -11.34 -16.38
CA TYR A 312 1.19 -10.69 -16.34
C TYR A 312 1.03 -9.17 -16.31
N HIS A 313 0.28 -8.57 -17.22
CA HIS A 313 0.10 -7.11 -17.24
C HIS A 313 -0.63 -6.59 -16.01
N THR A 314 -1.58 -7.35 -15.46
CA THR A 314 -2.34 -6.93 -14.28
C THR A 314 -1.60 -7.17 -12.96
N TYR A 315 -0.73 -8.19 -12.88
CA TYR A 315 -0.13 -8.65 -11.59
C TYR A 315 1.41 -8.82 -11.60
N SER A 316 2.12 -8.41 -12.66
CA SER A 316 3.60 -8.46 -12.73
C SER A 316 4.29 -7.49 -11.79
N LYS A 317 5.54 -7.84 -11.44
CA LYS A 317 6.42 -7.09 -10.55
C LYS A 317 7.82 -6.88 -11.13
N VAL A 318 7.99 -7.15 -12.41
CA VAL A 318 9.23 -6.81 -13.13
C VAL A 318 9.34 -5.28 -13.17
N ARG A 319 10.45 -4.71 -12.70
CA ARG A 319 10.67 -3.26 -12.41
C ARG A 319 9.98 -2.71 -11.14
N ASP A 320 9.62 -3.57 -10.20
CA ASP A 320 9.13 -3.19 -8.88
C ASP A 320 10.23 -2.47 -8.06
N ALA A 321 10.06 -1.15 -7.93
CA ALA A 321 10.99 -0.28 -7.20
C ALA A 321 11.03 -0.57 -5.69
N THR A 322 9.92 -1.06 -5.11
CA THR A 322 9.80 -1.40 -3.69
C THR A 322 10.52 -2.70 -3.37
N GLN A 323 10.40 -3.71 -4.22
CA GLN A 323 11.16 -4.95 -4.07
C GLN A 323 12.66 -4.73 -4.35
N MET A 324 13.01 -3.85 -5.29
CA MET A 324 14.39 -3.40 -5.44
C MET A 324 14.88 -2.61 -4.21
N PHE A 325 14.04 -1.79 -3.59
CA PHE A 325 14.37 -1.06 -2.37
C PHE A 325 14.49 -1.98 -1.16
N GLU A 326 13.58 -2.95 -0.98
CA GLU A 326 13.65 -3.98 0.07
C GLU A 326 14.88 -4.86 -0.10
N LEU A 327 15.20 -5.27 -1.33
CA LEU A 327 16.44 -5.97 -1.61
C LEU A 327 17.64 -5.08 -1.28
N ARG A 328 17.66 -3.82 -1.73
CA ARG A 328 18.71 -2.82 -1.40
C ARG A 328 18.85 -2.60 0.12
N GLN A 329 17.74 -2.52 0.86
CA GLN A 329 17.71 -2.44 2.31
C GLN A 329 18.18 -3.74 2.96
N GLY A 330 17.89 -4.87 2.35
CA GLY A 330 18.41 -6.19 2.70
C GLY A 330 19.94 -6.28 2.62
N PHE A 331 20.63 -5.42 1.86
CA PHE A 331 22.10 -5.30 1.87
C PHE A 331 22.65 -4.38 2.97
N THR A 332 21.85 -3.46 3.50
CA THR A 332 22.25 -2.60 4.62
C THR A 332 22.12 -3.29 5.97
N VAL A 333 21.37 -4.39 6.06
CA VAL A 333 21.06 -5.12 7.29
C VAL A 333 22.02 -6.28 7.68
N PRO A 334 22.71 -7.02 6.79
CA PRO A 334 23.32 -8.28 7.18
C PRO A 334 24.74 -8.02 7.70
N LYS A 335 24.88 -7.88 9.02
CA LYS A 335 26.11 -8.31 9.69
C LYS A 335 25.97 -9.81 9.92
N GLN A 336 27.02 -10.60 9.63
CA GLN A 336 27.03 -12.06 9.80
C GLN A 336 26.37 -12.52 11.11
N SER A 337 26.61 -11.79 12.21
CA SER A 337 25.95 -11.98 13.51
C SER A 337 26.03 -13.45 13.96
N ILE A 338 24.89 -14.12 14.12
CA ILE A 338 24.78 -15.52 14.56
C ILE A 338 24.75 -16.56 13.42
N LEU A 339 24.82 -16.13 12.16
CA LEU A 339 24.77 -17.02 10.99
C LEU A 339 26.15 -17.63 10.69
N SER A 340 26.18 -18.88 10.22
CA SER A 340 27.41 -19.45 9.64
C SER A 340 27.79 -18.71 8.34
N ILE A 341 29.07 -18.79 7.95
CA ILE A 341 29.58 -18.15 6.73
C ILE A 341 28.79 -18.62 5.50
N THR A 342 28.45 -19.90 5.41
CA THR A 342 27.68 -20.47 4.30
C THR A 342 26.25 -19.91 4.25
N GLU A 343 25.58 -19.79 5.39
CA GLU A 343 24.22 -19.23 5.47
C GLU A 343 24.21 -17.75 5.11
N TYR A 344 25.17 -16.99 5.63
CA TYR A 344 25.33 -15.57 5.32
C TYR A 344 25.59 -15.35 3.82
N CYS A 345 26.53 -16.09 3.22
CA CYS A 345 26.82 -16.00 1.79
C CYS A 345 25.62 -16.37 0.92
N ASN A 346 24.81 -17.35 1.33
CA ASN A 346 23.59 -17.73 0.61
C ASN A 346 22.51 -16.65 0.70
N VAL A 347 22.36 -15.97 1.84
CA VAL A 347 21.45 -14.82 2.00
C VAL A 347 21.88 -13.68 1.06
N ILE A 348 23.16 -13.29 1.08
CA ILE A 348 23.69 -12.24 0.20
C ILE A 348 23.51 -12.61 -1.27
N ARG A 349 23.85 -13.84 -1.66
CA ARG A 349 23.68 -14.33 -3.04
C ARG A 349 22.21 -14.31 -3.47
N SER A 350 21.28 -14.68 -2.60
CA SER A 350 19.84 -14.63 -2.89
C SER A 350 19.34 -13.20 -3.08
N LEU A 351 19.85 -12.24 -2.30
CA LEU A 351 19.49 -10.83 -2.45
C LEU A 351 20.01 -10.26 -3.78
N TRP A 352 21.24 -10.61 -4.17
CA TRP A 352 21.84 -10.18 -5.44
C TRP A 352 21.08 -10.73 -6.64
N LEU A 353 20.82 -12.04 -6.66
CA LEU A 353 20.03 -12.68 -7.71
C LEU A 353 18.62 -12.10 -7.82
N GLY A 354 18.02 -11.73 -6.69
CA GLY A 354 16.76 -10.98 -6.66
C GLY A 354 16.91 -9.63 -7.37
N LEU A 355 17.91 -8.84 -7.00
CA LEU A 355 18.13 -7.50 -7.58
C LEU A 355 18.31 -7.57 -9.10
N ASP A 356 19.12 -8.51 -9.57
CA ASP A 356 19.38 -8.69 -11.00
C ASP A 356 18.10 -9.07 -11.76
N GLN A 357 17.26 -9.91 -11.16
CA GLN A 357 15.97 -10.31 -11.74
C GLN A 357 14.96 -9.15 -11.80
N TYR A 358 14.93 -8.26 -10.80
CA TYR A 358 13.97 -7.14 -10.75
C TYR A 358 14.43 -5.90 -11.52
N GLN A 359 15.75 -5.65 -11.61
CA GLN A 359 16.30 -4.50 -12.32
C GLN A 359 16.12 -4.58 -13.84
N ASN A 360 16.05 -5.80 -14.40
CA ASN A 360 15.89 -6.03 -15.84
C ASN A 360 16.83 -5.14 -16.69
N LEU A 361 18.10 -5.09 -16.30
CA LEU A 361 19.15 -4.31 -16.96
C LEU A 361 19.35 -4.87 -18.38
N ARG A 362 18.92 -4.13 -19.40
CA ARG A 362 19.36 -4.40 -20.77
C ARG A 362 20.74 -3.78 -20.95
N MET A 363 21.80 -4.59 -20.82
CA MET A 363 23.15 -4.16 -21.17
C MET A 363 23.22 -3.88 -22.68
N GLN A 364 23.42 -2.62 -23.04
CA GLN A 364 23.49 -2.17 -24.43
C GLN A 364 24.81 -2.56 -25.13
N CYS A 365 25.81 -3.01 -24.35
CA CYS A 365 27.14 -3.39 -24.83
C CYS A 365 27.35 -4.89 -24.70
N SER A 366 27.64 -5.56 -25.82
CA SER A 366 27.88 -7.01 -25.89
C SER A 366 29.08 -7.46 -25.04
N ILE A 367 30.13 -6.65 -24.96
CA ILE A 367 31.33 -6.94 -24.16
C ILE A 367 31.00 -6.95 -22.67
N ALA A 368 30.15 -6.03 -22.21
CA ALA A 368 29.76 -5.94 -20.81
C ALA A 368 28.84 -7.10 -20.39
N ALA A 369 28.02 -7.61 -21.32
CA ALA A 369 27.19 -8.80 -21.10
C ALA A 369 28.06 -10.06 -20.93
N THR A 370 29.12 -10.23 -21.72
CA THR A 370 30.04 -11.37 -21.61
C THR A 370 30.79 -11.37 -20.27
N ILE A 371 31.28 -10.22 -19.82
CA ILE A 371 31.98 -10.07 -18.53
C ILE A 371 31.03 -10.34 -17.34
N HIS A 372 29.77 -9.93 -17.43
CA HIS A 372 28.77 -10.22 -16.39
C HIS A 372 28.46 -11.71 -16.30
N GLN A 373 28.44 -12.40 -17.44
CA GLN A 373 28.16 -13.84 -17.51
C GLN A 373 29.32 -14.68 -16.94
N GLU A 374 30.57 -14.28 -17.19
CA GLU A 374 31.77 -14.86 -16.54
C GLU A 374 31.88 -14.57 -15.03
N PHE A 375 31.16 -13.58 -14.52
CA PHE A 375 31.15 -13.24 -13.08
C PHE A 375 30.05 -13.96 -12.30
N ILE A 376 29.01 -14.46 -13.00
CA ILE A 376 27.88 -15.20 -12.42
C ILE A 376 28.15 -16.71 -12.37
N GLU A 377 28.88 -17.26 -13.36
CA GLU A 377 29.42 -18.63 -13.34
C GLU A 377 30.68 -18.73 -12.47
#